data_AF-A0A6A6E4B1-F1
#
_entry.id   AF-A0A6A6E4B1-F1
#
_cell.length_a   1.000
_cell.length_b   1.000
_cell.length_c   1.000
_cell.angle_alpha   90.00
_cell.angle_beta   90.00
_cell.angle_gamma   90.00
#
_symmetry.space_group_name_H-M   'P 1'
#
loop_
_entity.id
_entity.type
_entity.pdbx_description
1 polymer ?
#
loop_
_entity_poly.entity_id
_entity_poly.type
_entity_poly.pdbx_seq_one_letter_code
_entity_poly.pdbx_strand_id
1 'polypeptide(L)'
;MDPKIYVKLIFDDESFTRSRLYFWVIGCLNEFLVSIEDNTKQWKLFREARVTPLLKPLPKSRDVPQNPDSSTPYHRSEIQRLQSLDQSAEGIRENLEILRSRFKNQLETVKALRDGLFNASALIESRAATKLGENVKLLTYVSIFYLPLAFCAALWAIPNINQGSTRDPLIVTAIIVGFATYVIVFNLENIAGLSGRIYHNWRANLVKVMQEDSSQEWKTLGQRFEEFRPNNDRKRPSEWRIVLYQMRMLMRKHKG
;
A
#
# COMPACT_ATOMS: atom_id res chain seq x y z
N MET A 1 3.05 18.94 -26.64
CA MET A 1 3.10 19.39 -25.23
C MET A 1 4.54 19.36 -24.76
N ASP A 2 4.97 20.32 -23.96
CA ASP A 2 6.32 20.36 -23.37
C ASP A 2 6.49 19.20 -22.35
N PRO A 3 7.49 18.31 -22.52
CA PRO A 3 7.77 17.22 -21.60
C PRO A 3 7.95 17.66 -20.14
N LYS A 4 8.51 18.85 -19.89
CA LYS A 4 8.76 19.33 -18.51
C LYS A 4 7.46 19.61 -17.77
N ILE A 5 6.48 20.17 -18.46
CA ILE A 5 5.15 20.43 -17.91
C ILE A 5 4.48 19.10 -17.61
N TYR A 6 4.56 18.13 -18.52
CA TYR A 6 4.00 16.78 -18.35
C TYR A 6 4.57 16.04 -17.14
N VAL A 7 5.90 16.09 -16.93
CA VAL A 7 6.52 15.48 -15.74
C VAL A 7 6.06 16.15 -14.45
N LYS A 8 5.87 17.48 -14.45
CA LYS A 8 5.30 18.19 -13.30
C LYS A 8 3.85 17.79 -13.03
N LEU A 9 3.13 17.31 -14.05
CA LEU A 9 1.77 16.79 -13.87
C LEU A 9 1.72 15.39 -13.23
N ILE A 10 2.83 14.66 -13.17
CA ILE A 10 2.90 13.31 -12.58
C ILE A 10 2.96 13.37 -11.04
N PHE A 11 3.25 14.53 -10.47
CA PHE A 11 3.39 14.72 -9.03
C PHE A 11 2.27 15.60 -8.48
N ASP A 12 1.91 15.34 -7.23
CA ASP A 12 0.93 16.17 -6.52
C ASP A 12 1.61 17.38 -5.87
N ASP A 13 0.83 18.41 -5.57
CA ASP A 13 1.29 19.51 -4.73
C ASP A 13 1.18 19.14 -3.23
N GLU A 14 1.78 19.95 -2.35
CA GLU A 14 1.77 19.70 -0.90
C GLU A 14 0.34 19.67 -0.31
N SER A 15 -0.61 20.32 -0.97
CA SER A 15 -2.03 20.34 -0.59
C SER A 15 -2.86 19.20 -1.18
N PHE A 16 -2.23 18.24 -1.86
CA PHE A 16 -2.84 17.08 -2.50
C PHE A 16 -4.01 17.42 -3.44
N THR A 17 -3.95 18.58 -4.08
CA THR A 17 -5.02 19.16 -4.88
C THR A 17 -5.41 18.24 -6.03
N ARG A 18 -4.44 17.58 -6.68
CA ARG A 18 -4.70 16.69 -7.83
C ARG A 18 -5.23 15.35 -7.40
N SER A 19 -4.70 14.77 -6.33
CA SER A 19 -5.27 13.54 -5.76
C SER A 19 -6.73 13.75 -5.39
N ARG A 20 -7.04 14.87 -4.71
CA ARG A 20 -8.43 15.25 -4.35
C ARG A 20 -9.31 15.44 -5.59
N LEU A 21 -8.80 16.09 -6.63
CA LEU A 21 -9.51 16.24 -7.90
C LEU A 21 -9.82 14.88 -8.54
N TYR A 22 -8.84 13.98 -8.62
CA TYR A 22 -9.07 12.64 -9.19
C TYR A 22 -10.09 11.84 -8.38
N PHE A 23 -10.03 11.88 -7.05
CA PHE A 23 -11.07 11.25 -6.22
C PHE A 23 -12.45 11.82 -6.48
N TRP A 24 -12.57 13.15 -6.56
CA TRP A 24 -13.84 13.82 -6.85
C TRP A 24 -14.37 13.43 -8.23
N VAL A 25 -13.53 13.49 -9.27
CA VAL A 25 -13.92 13.12 -10.64
C VAL A 25 -14.33 11.65 -10.72
N ILE A 26 -13.61 10.74 -10.06
CA ILE A 26 -13.98 9.31 -9.99
C ILE A 26 -15.35 9.14 -9.33
N GLY A 27 -15.62 9.86 -8.24
CA GLY A 27 -16.93 9.87 -7.57
C GLY A 27 -18.04 10.30 -8.51
N CYS A 28 -17.90 11.48 -9.13
CA CYS A 28 -18.88 12.00 -10.08
C CYS A 28 -19.10 11.06 -11.27
N LEU A 29 -18.03 10.52 -11.86
CA LEU A 29 -18.14 9.60 -13.00
C LEU A 29 -18.90 8.31 -12.62
N ASN A 30 -18.66 7.76 -11.44
CA ASN A 30 -19.39 6.59 -10.96
C ASN A 30 -20.88 6.90 -10.75
N GLU A 31 -21.21 8.03 -10.14
CA GLU A 31 -22.60 8.45 -9.95
C GLU A 31 -23.32 8.65 -11.29
N PHE A 32 -22.68 9.31 -12.26
CA PHE A 32 -23.24 9.47 -13.60
C PHE A 32 -23.42 8.14 -14.32
N LEU A 33 -22.48 7.19 -14.19
CA LEU A 33 -22.60 5.87 -14.78
C LEU A 33 -23.80 5.10 -14.22
N VAL A 34 -24.00 5.14 -12.89
CA VAL A 34 -25.15 4.52 -12.23
C VAL A 34 -26.45 5.18 -12.68
N SER A 35 -26.50 6.51 -12.71
CA SER A 35 -27.69 7.26 -13.14
C SER A 35 -28.07 6.97 -14.60
N ILE A 36 -27.10 6.95 -15.51
CA ILE A 36 -27.34 6.63 -16.93
C ILE A 36 -27.82 5.18 -17.09
N GLU A 37 -27.22 4.24 -16.35
CA GLU A 37 -27.64 2.85 -16.37
C GLU A 37 -29.08 2.68 -15.88
N ASP A 38 -29.44 3.34 -14.77
CA ASP A 38 -30.78 3.27 -14.21
C ASP A 38 -31.80 3.91 -15.15
N ASN A 39 -31.54 5.11 -15.67
CA ASN A 39 -32.39 5.77 -16.67
C ASN A 39 -32.63 4.89 -17.91
N THR A 40 -31.58 4.21 -18.38
CA THR A 40 -31.69 3.33 -19.54
C THR A 40 -32.51 2.08 -19.24
N LYS A 41 -32.40 1.52 -18.03
CA LYS A 41 -33.23 0.38 -17.58
C LYS A 41 -34.68 0.79 -17.40
N GLN A 42 -34.94 1.92 -16.74
CA GLN A 42 -36.29 2.45 -16.54
C GLN A 42 -37.00 2.70 -17.87
N TRP A 43 -36.31 3.29 -18.85
CA TRP A 43 -36.87 3.48 -20.19
C TRP A 43 -37.23 2.14 -20.86
N LYS A 44 -36.34 1.13 -20.80
CA LYS A 44 -36.63 -0.21 -21.36
C LYS A 44 -37.88 -0.82 -20.74
N LEU A 45 -37.98 -0.80 -19.41
CA LEU A 45 -39.14 -1.33 -18.68
C LEU A 45 -40.43 -0.58 -19.04
N PHE A 46 -40.36 0.75 -19.10
CA PHE A 46 -41.50 1.58 -19.50
C PHE A 46 -41.95 1.27 -20.93
N ARG A 47 -41.00 1.14 -21.86
CA ARG A 47 -41.27 0.82 -23.26
C ARG A 47 -41.91 -0.55 -23.43
N GLU A 48 -41.39 -1.57 -22.74
CA GLU A 48 -41.95 -2.92 -22.76
C GLU A 48 -43.38 -2.97 -22.17
N ALA A 49 -43.62 -2.26 -21.07
CA ALA A 49 -44.90 -2.28 -20.38
C ALA A 49 -45.99 -1.41 -21.03
N ARG A 50 -45.64 -0.27 -21.62
CA ARG A 50 -46.63 0.76 -22.04
C ARG A 50 -46.62 1.06 -23.52
N VAL A 51 -45.46 1.02 -24.19
CA VAL A 51 -45.34 1.42 -25.60
C VAL A 51 -45.51 0.21 -26.52
N THR A 52 -44.86 -0.91 -26.18
CA THR A 52 -44.88 -2.14 -26.99
C THR A 52 -46.28 -2.73 -27.17
N PRO A 53 -47.17 -2.78 -26.16
CA PRO A 53 -48.52 -3.29 -26.34
C PRO A 53 -49.38 -2.41 -27.26
N LEU A 54 -49.12 -1.10 -27.31
CA LEU A 54 -49.84 -0.15 -28.16
C LEU A 54 -49.36 -0.18 -29.62
N LEU A 55 -48.07 -0.47 -29.84
CA LEU A 55 -47.50 -0.60 -31.19
C LEU A 55 -47.72 -1.98 -31.82
N LYS A 56 -47.99 -3.02 -31.02
CA LYS A 56 -48.27 -4.36 -31.56
C LYS A 56 -49.66 -4.36 -32.22
N PRO A 57 -49.77 -4.77 -33.49
CA PRO A 57 -51.08 -4.91 -34.12
C PRO A 57 -51.91 -5.95 -33.37
N LEU A 58 -53.16 -5.60 -33.03
CA LEU A 58 -54.12 -6.55 -32.45
C LEU A 58 -54.18 -7.81 -33.34
N PRO A 59 -54.22 -9.03 -32.75
CA PRO A 59 -54.46 -10.23 -33.53
C PRO A 59 -55.78 -10.03 -34.29
N LYS A 60 -55.77 -10.26 -35.61
CA LYS A 60 -57.00 -10.25 -36.42
C LYS A 60 -57.96 -11.27 -35.81
N SER A 61 -58.92 -10.81 -35.02
CA SER A 61 -60.00 -11.64 -34.53
C SER A 61 -60.74 -12.15 -35.77
N ARG A 62 -60.82 -13.47 -35.91
CA ARG A 62 -61.22 -14.15 -37.15
C ARG A 62 -62.72 -14.01 -37.45
N ASP A 63 -63.48 -13.36 -36.56
CA ASP A 63 -64.95 -13.40 -36.55
C ASP A 63 -65.65 -12.02 -36.54
N VAL A 64 -64.95 -10.91 -36.84
CA VAL A 64 -65.60 -9.58 -36.92
C VAL A 64 -65.77 -9.16 -38.39
N PRO A 65 -67.01 -8.92 -38.89
CA PRO A 65 -67.25 -8.41 -40.23
C PRO A 65 -66.52 -7.08 -40.42
N GLN A 66 -65.58 -7.07 -41.35
CA GLN A 66 -64.72 -5.92 -41.62
C GLN A 66 -65.54 -4.89 -42.40
N ASN A 67 -66.14 -3.93 -41.69
CA ASN A 67 -66.68 -2.73 -42.30
C ASN A 67 -65.50 -1.80 -42.64
N PRO A 68 -65.21 -1.49 -43.93
CA PRO A 68 -64.03 -0.72 -44.32
C PRO A 68 -64.02 0.74 -43.81
N ASP A 69 -65.14 1.23 -43.29
CA ASP A 69 -65.29 2.63 -42.86
C ASP A 69 -65.12 2.88 -41.35
N SER A 70 -64.86 1.84 -40.53
CA SER A 70 -64.81 2.00 -39.06
C SER A 70 -63.44 2.35 -38.47
N SER A 71 -62.36 2.26 -39.27
CA SER A 71 -61.06 2.79 -38.84
C SER A 71 -61.02 4.30 -39.06
N THR A 72 -61.42 5.06 -38.04
CA THR A 72 -61.37 6.51 -38.05
C THR A 72 -59.96 7.00 -38.44
N PRO A 73 -59.82 7.94 -39.40
CA PRO A 73 -58.53 8.51 -39.82
C PRO A 73 -57.67 9.01 -38.64
N TYR A 74 -58.33 9.39 -37.55
CA TYR A 74 -57.77 9.86 -36.30
C TYR A 74 -56.88 8.82 -35.59
N HIS A 75 -57.24 7.54 -35.62
CA HIS A 75 -56.50 6.52 -34.87
C HIS A 75 -55.19 6.12 -35.57
N ARG A 76 -55.17 6.21 -36.91
CA ARG A 76 -53.96 5.94 -37.71
C ARG A 76 -52.89 7.02 -37.50
N SER A 77 -53.29 8.29 -37.39
CA SER A 77 -52.35 9.41 -37.19
C SER A 77 -51.75 9.42 -35.78
N GLU A 78 -52.50 9.02 -34.75
CA GLU A 78 -51.99 8.86 -33.38
C GLU A 78 -50.95 7.74 -33.25
N ILE A 79 -51.20 6.57 -33.85
CA ILE A 79 -50.23 5.45 -33.85
C ILE A 79 -48.95 5.86 -34.58
N GLN A 80 -49.06 6.57 -35.70
CA GLN A 80 -47.91 7.06 -36.45
C GLN A 80 -47.09 8.10 -35.65
N ARG A 81 -47.77 8.96 -34.86
CA ARG A 81 -47.13 9.90 -33.95
C ARG A 81 -46.44 9.21 -32.77
N LEU A 82 -47.05 8.16 -32.21
CA LEU A 82 -46.43 7.35 -31.16
C LEU A 82 -45.18 6.62 -31.68
N GLN A 83 -45.22 6.13 -32.91
CA GLN A 83 -44.07 5.45 -33.53
C GLN A 83 -42.88 6.40 -33.76
N SER A 84 -43.12 7.65 -34.19
CA SER A 84 -42.04 8.63 -34.36
C SER A 84 -41.44 9.10 -33.02
N LEU A 85 -42.26 9.19 -31.97
CA LEU A 85 -41.81 9.47 -30.61
C LEU A 85 -40.99 8.31 -30.03
N ASP A 86 -41.43 7.06 -30.23
CA ASP A 86 -40.68 5.86 -29.82
C ASP A 86 -39.32 5.81 -30.52
N GLN A 87 -39.27 6.08 -31.83
CA GLN A 87 -38.02 6.12 -32.58
C GLN A 87 -37.08 7.23 -32.10
N SER A 88 -37.61 8.40 -31.76
CA SER A 88 -36.82 9.51 -31.19
C SER A 88 -36.27 9.15 -29.81
N ALA A 89 -37.08 8.52 -28.97
CA ALA A 89 -36.69 8.09 -27.63
C ALA A 89 -35.64 6.96 -27.65
N GLU A 90 -35.74 6.02 -28.60
CA GLU A 90 -34.69 5.02 -28.84
C GLU A 90 -33.37 5.64 -29.30
N GLY A 91 -33.41 6.68 -30.14
CA GLY A 91 -32.21 7.45 -30.50
C GLY A 91 -31.55 8.13 -29.30
N ILE A 92 -32.34 8.71 -28.39
CA ILE A 92 -31.83 9.29 -27.13
C ILE A 92 -31.21 8.19 -26.26
N ARG A 93 -31.86 7.03 -26.13
CA ARG A 93 -31.34 5.88 -25.37
C ARG A 93 -29.99 5.41 -25.92
N GLU A 94 -29.86 5.30 -27.24
CA GLU A 94 -28.60 4.91 -27.88
C GLU A 94 -27.49 5.93 -27.60
N ASN A 95 -27.81 7.23 -27.68
CA ASN A 95 -26.87 8.30 -27.32
C ASN A 95 -26.43 8.22 -25.84
N LEU A 96 -27.35 7.89 -24.91
CA LEU A 96 -27.02 7.67 -23.50
C LEU A 96 -26.06 6.48 -23.31
N GLU A 97 -26.26 5.37 -24.03
CA GLU A 97 -25.35 4.22 -23.97
C GLU A 97 -23.96 4.55 -24.54
N ILE A 98 -23.90 5.32 -25.64
CA ILE A 98 -22.64 5.85 -26.17
C ILE A 98 -21.96 6.73 -25.13
N LEU A 99 -22.69 7.66 -24.50
CA LEU A 99 -22.14 8.53 -23.46
C LEU A 99 -21.63 7.73 -22.26
N ARG A 100 -22.37 6.70 -21.83
CA ARG A 100 -21.95 5.76 -20.78
C ARG A 100 -20.63 5.10 -21.12
N SER A 101 -20.46 4.62 -22.35
CA SER A 101 -19.21 3.98 -22.79
C SER A 101 -18.02 4.96 -22.71
N ARG A 102 -18.23 6.23 -23.09
CA ARG A 102 -17.21 7.29 -22.99
C ARG A 102 -16.83 7.58 -21.55
N PHE A 103 -17.82 7.72 -20.66
CA PHE A 103 -17.56 7.91 -19.22
C PHE A 103 -16.85 6.72 -18.60
N LYS A 104 -17.16 5.49 -19.00
CA LYS A 104 -16.46 4.31 -18.53
C LYS A 104 -14.98 4.32 -18.95
N ASN A 105 -14.69 4.66 -20.21
CA ASN A 105 -13.31 4.78 -20.68
C ASN A 105 -12.56 5.91 -19.97
N GLN A 106 -13.22 7.04 -19.73
CA GLN A 106 -12.65 8.17 -19.01
C GLN A 106 -12.40 7.82 -17.53
N LEU A 107 -13.29 7.07 -16.90
CA LEU A 107 -13.12 6.57 -15.53
C LEU A 107 -11.86 5.69 -15.42
N GLU A 108 -11.67 4.74 -16.34
CA GLU A 108 -10.46 3.90 -16.37
C GLU A 108 -9.19 4.73 -16.59
N THR A 109 -9.26 5.74 -17.45
CA THR A 109 -8.14 6.68 -17.67
C THR A 109 -7.81 7.46 -16.40
N VAL A 110 -8.81 8.02 -15.71
CA VAL A 110 -8.60 8.78 -14.48
C VAL A 110 -8.09 7.89 -13.34
N LYS A 111 -8.57 6.63 -13.25
CA LYS A 111 -8.01 5.65 -12.31
C LYS A 111 -6.54 5.38 -12.60
N ALA A 112 -6.17 5.13 -13.85
CA ALA A 112 -4.79 4.90 -14.25
C ALA A 112 -3.89 6.11 -13.93
N LEU A 113 -4.38 7.33 -14.16
CA LEU A 113 -3.66 8.56 -13.81
C LEU A 113 -3.49 8.71 -12.29
N ARG A 114 -4.53 8.45 -11.51
CA ARG A 114 -4.48 8.46 -10.04
C ARG A 114 -3.47 7.44 -9.52
N ASP A 115 -3.49 6.22 -10.05
CA ASP A 115 -2.58 5.17 -9.63
C ASP A 115 -1.14 5.50 -10.03
N GLY A 116 -0.94 6.06 -11.23
CA GLY A 116 0.35 6.60 -11.67
C GLY A 116 0.88 7.70 -10.74
N LEU A 117 0.02 8.65 -10.35
CA LEU A 117 0.33 9.72 -9.40
C LEU A 117 0.75 9.16 -8.05
N PHE A 118 0.00 8.22 -7.46
CA PHE A 118 0.35 7.64 -6.16
C PHE A 118 1.63 6.83 -6.19
N ASN A 119 1.83 6.03 -7.22
CA ASN A 119 3.07 5.27 -7.37
C ASN A 119 4.29 6.20 -7.51
N ALA A 120 4.15 7.29 -8.26
CA ALA A 120 5.21 8.28 -8.43
C ALA A 120 5.49 9.05 -7.13
N SER A 121 4.45 9.47 -6.40
CA SER A 121 4.58 10.14 -5.10
C SER A 121 5.24 9.24 -4.06
N ALA A 122 4.82 7.98 -3.94
CA ALA A 122 5.42 7.01 -3.03
C ALA A 122 6.90 6.77 -3.34
N LEU A 123 7.27 6.73 -4.63
CA LEU A 123 8.67 6.60 -5.05
C LEU A 123 9.50 7.85 -4.69
N ILE A 124 8.95 9.06 -4.82
CA ILE A 124 9.64 10.27 -4.37
C ILE A 124 9.81 10.28 -2.86
N GLU A 125 8.76 9.97 -2.12
CA GLU A 125 8.80 9.91 -0.66
C GLU A 125 9.82 8.88 -0.18
N SER A 126 9.85 7.71 -0.81
CA SER A 126 10.86 6.67 -0.57
C SER A 126 12.28 7.20 -0.81
N ARG A 127 12.52 7.87 -1.95
CA ARG A 127 13.84 8.47 -2.24
C ARG A 127 14.23 9.56 -1.25
N ALA A 128 13.28 10.40 -0.83
CA ALA A 128 13.51 11.44 0.17
C ALA A 128 13.86 10.82 1.54
N ALA A 129 13.15 9.77 1.94
CA ALA A 129 13.43 9.01 3.16
C ALA A 129 14.79 8.32 3.11
N THR A 130 15.18 7.73 1.96
CA THR A 130 16.53 7.15 1.79
C THR A 130 17.61 8.21 1.96
N LYS A 131 17.47 9.37 1.30
CA LYS A 131 18.43 10.49 1.44
C LYS A 131 18.51 10.99 2.88
N LEU A 132 17.38 11.09 3.57
CA LEU A 132 17.36 11.47 4.98
C LEU A 132 18.08 10.42 5.85
N GLY A 133 17.86 9.13 5.58
CA GLY A 133 18.55 8.03 6.24
C GLY A 133 20.06 8.08 6.04
N GLU A 134 20.52 8.39 4.82
CA GLU A 134 21.94 8.59 4.52
C GLU A 134 22.52 9.79 5.29
N ASN A 135 21.80 10.91 5.35
CA ASN A 135 22.23 12.08 6.12
C ASN A 135 22.35 11.77 7.62
N VAL A 136 21.38 11.05 8.20
CA VAL A 136 21.42 10.63 9.61
C VAL A 136 22.58 9.66 9.86
N LYS A 137 22.83 8.75 8.92
CA LYS A 137 23.97 7.82 8.99
C LYS A 137 25.31 8.58 9.01
N LEU A 138 25.48 9.57 8.12
CA LEU A 138 26.68 10.42 8.09
C LEU A 138 26.87 11.18 9.41
N LEU A 139 25.80 11.80 9.93
CA LEU A 139 25.85 12.50 11.22
C LEU A 139 26.25 11.57 12.35
N THR A 140 25.66 10.37 12.37
CA THR A 140 25.98 9.33 13.37
C THR A 140 27.44 8.91 13.30
N TYR A 141 28.00 8.74 12.10
CA TYR A 141 29.44 8.46 11.95
C TYR A 141 30.32 9.57 12.51
N VAL A 142 30.01 10.83 12.21
CA VAL A 142 30.74 11.98 12.78
C VAL A 142 30.66 11.98 14.30
N SER A 143 29.47 11.77 14.88
CA SER A 143 29.28 11.71 16.33
C SER A 143 30.05 10.55 16.98
N ILE A 144 30.04 9.36 16.39
CA ILE A 144 30.76 8.21 16.95
C ILE A 144 32.28 8.42 16.85
N PHE A 145 32.80 9.07 15.79
CA PHE A 145 34.21 9.44 15.74
C PHE A 145 34.58 10.53 16.75
N TYR A 146 33.67 11.48 16.97
CA TYR A 146 33.91 12.59 17.89
C TYR A 146 33.91 12.16 19.36
N LEU A 147 33.09 11.20 19.75
CA LEU A 147 32.89 10.85 21.16
C LEU A 147 34.14 10.29 21.88
N PRO A 148 34.92 9.35 21.30
CA PRO A 148 36.20 8.93 21.86
C PRO A 148 37.25 10.04 21.85
N LEU A 149 37.25 10.88 20.82
CA LEU A 149 38.19 12.00 20.70
C LEU A 149 37.92 13.06 21.78
N ALA A 150 36.65 13.39 22.00
CA ALA A 150 36.22 14.28 23.07
C ALA A 150 36.55 13.70 24.46
N PHE A 151 36.38 12.39 24.65
CA PHE A 151 36.81 11.71 25.88
C PHE A 151 38.32 11.77 26.10
N CYS A 152 39.12 11.54 25.05
CA CYS A 152 40.58 11.69 25.13
C CYS A 152 40.97 13.13 25.49
N ALA A 153 40.37 14.14 24.83
CA ALA A 153 40.61 15.54 25.15
C ALA A 153 40.24 15.89 26.59
N ALA A 154 39.13 15.34 27.09
CA ALA A 154 38.70 15.51 28.48
C ALA A 154 39.68 14.87 29.48
N LEU A 155 40.20 13.67 29.19
CA LEU A 155 41.22 13.02 30.03
C LEU A 155 42.51 13.85 30.12
N TRP A 156 42.92 14.49 29.01
CA TRP A 156 44.08 15.38 28.97
C TRP A 156 43.86 16.73 29.68
N ALA A 157 42.62 17.14 29.89
CA ALA A 157 42.30 18.37 30.59
C ALA A 157 42.37 18.24 32.13
N ILE A 158 42.54 17.02 32.68
CA ILE A 158 42.62 16.78 34.13
C ILE A 158 43.98 17.23 34.67
N PRO A 159 44.04 18.12 35.69
CA PRO A 159 45.31 18.55 36.29
C PRO A 159 46.01 17.39 37.03
N ASN A 160 47.35 17.41 37.08
CA ASN A 160 48.24 16.39 37.68
C ASN A 160 48.48 15.08 36.91
N ILE A 161 48.00 14.95 35.67
CA ILE A 161 48.28 13.78 34.81
C ILE A 161 49.73 13.71 34.28
N ASN A 162 50.53 14.77 34.48
CA ASN A 162 51.90 14.87 34.00
C ASN A 162 52.95 14.13 34.87
N GLN A 163 52.53 13.39 35.90
CA GLN A 163 53.41 12.50 36.64
C GLN A 163 53.77 11.27 35.78
N GLY A 164 55.06 10.96 35.66
CA GLY A 164 55.56 9.93 34.75
C GLY A 164 54.94 8.53 34.93
N SER A 165 54.55 8.17 36.16
CA SER A 165 53.92 6.87 36.46
C SER A 165 52.50 6.72 35.88
N THR A 166 51.78 7.82 35.69
CA THR A 166 50.37 7.81 35.26
C THR A 166 50.23 8.21 33.79
N ARG A 167 51.16 9.00 33.27
CA ARG A 167 51.15 9.50 31.89
C ARG A 167 51.27 8.40 30.85
N ASP A 168 52.22 7.49 31.01
CA ASP A 168 52.52 6.48 29.99
C ASP A 168 51.39 5.44 29.83
N PRO A 169 50.80 4.88 30.91
CA PRO A 169 49.61 4.03 30.80
C PRO A 169 48.39 4.75 30.22
N LEU A 170 48.22 6.05 30.53
CA LEU A 170 47.11 6.85 30.01
C LEU A 170 47.21 7.07 28.49
N ILE A 171 48.42 7.36 27.99
CA ILE A 171 48.67 7.50 26.54
C ILE A 171 48.36 6.19 25.82
N VAL A 172 48.88 5.07 26.34
CA VAL A 172 48.69 3.75 25.73
C VAL A 172 47.21 3.37 25.71
N THR A 173 46.50 3.55 26.82
CA THR A 173 45.06 3.24 26.89
C THR A 173 44.22 4.14 26.00
N ALA A 174 44.53 5.44 25.90
CA ALA A 174 43.83 6.35 24.99
C ALA A 174 44.01 5.96 23.51
N ILE A 175 45.23 5.59 23.11
CA ILE A 175 45.51 5.13 21.74
C ILE A 175 44.77 3.82 21.45
N ILE A 176 44.81 2.85 22.38
CA ILE A 176 44.14 1.56 22.21
C ILE A 176 42.62 1.74 22.12
N VAL A 177 42.01 2.52 23.02
CA VAL A 177 40.56 2.76 23.04
C VAL A 177 40.12 3.52 21.78
N GLY A 178 40.88 4.54 21.38
CA GLY A 178 40.64 5.28 20.13
C GLY A 178 40.69 4.34 18.92
N PHE A 179 41.78 3.59 18.77
CA PHE A 179 41.97 2.65 17.66
C PHE A 179 40.88 1.56 17.63
N ALA A 180 40.58 0.95 18.77
CA ALA A 180 39.52 -0.06 18.88
C ALA A 180 38.16 0.52 18.46
N THR A 181 37.84 1.75 18.88
CA THR A 181 36.59 2.39 18.51
C THR A 181 36.53 2.69 17.01
N TYR A 182 37.62 3.19 16.41
CA TYR A 182 37.70 3.41 14.96
C TYR A 182 37.53 2.10 14.16
N VAL A 183 38.16 1.01 14.60
CA VAL A 183 38.03 -0.30 13.95
C VAL A 183 36.59 -0.81 14.03
N ILE A 184 35.93 -0.68 15.19
CA ILE A 184 34.53 -1.09 15.37
C ILE A 184 33.60 -0.28 14.47
N VAL A 185 33.82 1.03 14.35
CA VAL A 185 32.96 1.93 13.56
C VAL A 185 33.14 1.71 12.07
N PHE A 186 34.39 1.60 11.61
CA PHE A 186 34.67 1.35 10.20
C PHE A 186 34.11 0.00 9.74
N ASN A 187 34.09 -0.97 10.65
CA ASN A 187 33.52 -2.29 10.39
C ASN A 187 32.05 -2.39 10.84
N LEU A 188 31.35 -1.31 11.18
CA LEU A 188 30.01 -1.41 11.78
C LEU A 188 29.00 -2.09 10.84
N GLU A 189 29.09 -1.87 9.53
CA GLU A 189 28.25 -2.57 8.53
C GLU A 189 28.57 -4.06 8.46
N ASN A 190 29.87 -4.41 8.48
CA ASN A 190 30.32 -5.80 8.50
C ASN A 190 29.94 -6.48 9.82
N ILE A 191 30.08 -5.78 10.94
CA ILE A 191 29.75 -6.25 12.29
C ILE A 191 28.24 -6.40 12.46
N ALA A 192 27.42 -5.49 11.93
CA ALA A 192 25.98 -5.63 11.90
C ALA A 192 25.54 -6.82 11.03
N GLY A 193 26.18 -7.01 9.87
CA GLY A 193 25.96 -8.19 9.03
C GLY A 193 26.39 -9.49 9.70
N LEU A 194 27.55 -9.50 10.36
CA LEU A 194 28.09 -10.65 11.10
C LEU A 194 27.23 -10.97 12.33
N SER A 195 26.84 -9.97 13.11
CA SER A 195 25.99 -10.15 14.29
C SER A 195 24.61 -10.67 13.89
N GLY A 196 24.06 -10.21 12.77
CA GLY A 196 22.85 -10.77 12.18
C GLY A 196 23.01 -12.26 11.83
N ARG A 197 24.08 -12.64 11.12
CA ARG A 197 24.36 -14.06 10.78
C ARG A 197 24.56 -14.92 12.03
N ILE A 198 25.32 -14.44 13.00
CA ILE A 198 25.57 -15.13 14.27
C ILE A 198 24.25 -15.30 15.03
N TYR A 199 23.44 -14.25 15.12
CA TYR A 199 22.14 -14.28 15.78
C TYR A 199 21.19 -15.27 15.09
N HIS A 200 21.10 -15.26 13.76
CA HIS A 200 20.24 -16.19 13.03
C HIS A 200 20.68 -17.65 13.23
N ASN A 201 21.98 -17.93 13.16
CA ASN A 201 22.51 -19.28 13.39
C ASN A 201 22.29 -19.74 14.84
N TRP A 202 22.57 -18.87 15.80
CA TRP A 202 22.34 -19.14 17.22
C TRP A 202 20.86 -19.38 17.52
N ARG A 203 19.98 -18.52 16.99
CA ARG A 203 18.52 -18.65 17.10
C ARG A 203 18.04 -19.96 16.49
N ALA A 204 18.47 -20.30 15.27
CA ALA A 204 18.07 -21.52 14.59
C ALA A 204 18.50 -22.77 15.37
N ASN A 205 19.72 -22.77 15.90
CA ASN A 205 20.20 -23.87 16.74
C ASN A 205 19.39 -23.99 18.03
N LEU A 206 19.09 -22.87 18.70
CA LEU A 206 18.32 -22.91 19.94
C LEU A 206 16.87 -23.33 19.74
N VAL A 207 16.22 -22.87 18.68
CA VAL A 207 14.84 -23.25 18.37
C VAL A 207 14.77 -24.75 18.06
N LYS A 208 15.77 -25.32 17.36
CA LYS A 208 15.87 -26.78 17.16
C LYS A 208 15.99 -27.53 18.49
N VAL A 209 16.88 -27.09 19.38
CA VAL A 209 17.05 -27.74 20.68
C VAL A 209 15.79 -27.62 21.55
N MET A 210 15.04 -26.51 21.46
CA MET A 210 13.74 -26.37 22.13
C MET A 210 12.70 -27.36 21.63
N GLN A 211 12.70 -27.69 20.33
CA GLN A 211 11.77 -28.66 19.75
C GLN A 211 12.07 -30.10 20.17
N GLU A 212 13.34 -30.38 20.48
CA GLU A 212 13.83 -31.68 20.94
C GLU A 212 13.82 -31.83 22.48
N ASP A 213 13.49 -30.76 23.23
CA ASP A 213 13.48 -30.78 24.69
C ASP A 213 12.37 -31.70 25.25
N SER A 214 12.64 -32.32 26.39
CA SER A 214 11.72 -33.20 27.12
C SER A 214 10.50 -32.46 27.70
N SER A 215 10.55 -31.13 27.78
CA SER A 215 9.45 -30.30 28.30
C SER A 215 8.47 -29.92 27.20
N GLN A 216 7.20 -30.33 27.37
CA GLN A 216 6.12 -30.07 26.41
C GLN A 216 5.88 -28.56 26.15
N GLU A 217 6.12 -27.70 27.13
CA GLU A 217 5.97 -26.24 27.00
C GLU A 217 7.01 -25.62 26.05
N TRP A 218 8.27 -26.09 26.11
CA TRP A 218 9.35 -25.56 25.26
C TRP A 218 9.30 -26.15 23.85
N LYS A 219 8.87 -27.40 23.74
CA LYS A 219 8.62 -28.06 22.44
C LYS A 219 7.53 -27.35 21.64
N THR A 220 6.40 -27.04 22.29
CA THR A 220 5.32 -26.28 21.65
C THR A 220 5.72 -24.83 21.34
N LEU A 221 6.58 -24.22 22.16
CA LEU A 221 7.12 -22.90 21.90
C LEU A 221 8.09 -22.87 20.71
N GLY A 222 8.98 -23.86 20.60
CA GLY A 222 9.91 -24.01 19.47
C GLY A 222 9.19 -24.23 18.14
N GLN A 223 8.09 -24.99 18.13
CA GLN A 223 7.25 -25.16 16.93
C GLN A 223 6.56 -23.86 16.51
N ARG A 224 6.10 -23.03 17.47
CA ARG A 224 5.49 -21.71 17.20
C ARG A 224 6.48 -20.70 16.63
N PHE A 225 7.79 -20.87 16.83
CA PHE A 225 8.82 -19.99 16.25
C PHE A 225 9.15 -20.29 14.79
N GLU A 226 8.74 -21.47 14.26
CA GLU A 226 9.01 -21.93 12.90
C GLU A 226 7.77 -21.82 11.98
N GLU A 227 6.58 -21.60 12.54
CA GLU A 227 5.35 -21.39 11.78
C GLU A 227 5.49 -20.12 10.91
N PHE A 228 5.65 -20.33 9.59
CA PHE A 228 6.04 -19.29 8.61
C PHE A 228 4.99 -18.19 8.41
N ARG A 229 3.86 -18.24 9.13
CA ARG A 229 2.77 -17.27 9.05
C ARG A 229 2.11 -17.15 10.43
N PRO A 230 2.13 -15.98 11.10
CA PRO A 230 1.19 -15.78 12.18
C PRO A 230 -0.21 -15.78 11.55
N ASN A 231 -1.00 -16.80 11.83
CA ASN A 231 -2.44 -16.72 11.63
C ASN A 231 -2.90 -15.46 12.42
N ASN A 232 -3.73 -14.59 11.83
CA ASN A 232 -3.97 -13.22 12.33
C ASN A 232 -4.37 -13.13 13.82
N ASP A 233 -4.82 -14.23 14.43
CA ASP A 233 -5.20 -14.32 15.84
C ASP A 233 -4.07 -14.70 16.82
N ARG A 234 -2.89 -15.12 16.34
CA ARG A 234 -1.78 -15.62 17.18
C ARG A 234 -0.53 -14.77 17.03
N LYS A 235 -0.30 -13.87 18.00
CA LYS A 235 0.91 -13.04 18.09
C LYS A 235 2.17 -13.91 18.14
N ARG A 236 3.20 -13.53 17.36
CA ARG A 236 4.52 -14.15 17.42
C ARG A 236 5.05 -14.12 18.87
N PRO A 237 5.55 -15.25 19.41
CA PRO A 237 6.11 -15.27 20.75
C PRO A 237 7.33 -14.34 20.84
N SER A 238 7.54 -13.73 22.00
CA SER A 238 8.66 -12.81 22.21
C SER A 238 10.00 -13.52 22.14
N GLU A 239 10.96 -12.94 21.40
CA GLU A 239 12.33 -13.45 21.26
C GLU A 239 13.08 -13.51 22.62
N TRP A 240 12.64 -12.75 23.62
CA TRP A 240 13.13 -12.85 25.00
C TRP A 240 12.97 -14.24 25.62
N ARG A 241 11.99 -15.04 25.18
CA ARG A 241 11.84 -16.43 25.65
C ARG A 241 12.99 -17.32 25.20
N ILE A 242 13.61 -17.03 24.06
CA ILE A 242 14.78 -17.78 23.57
C ILE A 242 16.00 -17.51 24.47
N VAL A 243 16.17 -16.26 24.92
CA VAL A 243 17.22 -15.89 25.87
C VAL A 243 17.01 -16.56 27.23
N LEU A 244 15.78 -16.56 27.74
CA LEU A 244 15.44 -17.24 29.01
C LEU A 244 15.72 -18.75 28.95
N TYR A 245 15.42 -19.39 27.82
CA TYR A 245 15.73 -20.81 27.62
C TYR A 245 17.23 -21.09 27.66
N GLN A 246 18.04 -20.26 26.98
CA GLN A 246 19.49 -20.38 27.01
C GLN A 246 20.03 -20.26 28.46
N MET A 247 19.51 -19.31 29.23
CA MET A 247 19.89 -19.17 30.64
C MET A 247 19.53 -20.40 31.47
N ARG A 248 18.34 -20.98 31.26
CA ARG A 248 17.92 -22.23 31.91
C ARG A 248 18.85 -23.40 31.58
N MET A 249 19.22 -23.56 30.31
CA MET A 249 20.12 -24.63 29.88
C MET A 249 21.49 -24.50 30.55
N LEU A 250 22.04 -23.29 30.64
CA LEU A 250 23.31 -23.01 31.33
C LEU A 250 23.21 -23.31 32.83
N MET A 251 22.12 -22.93 33.50
CA MET A 251 21.90 -23.24 34.91
C MET A 251 21.78 -24.75 35.18
N ARG A 252 21.13 -25.50 34.28
CA ARG A 252 21.00 -26.96 34.40
C ARG A 252 22.34 -27.67 34.17
N LYS A 253 23.20 -27.15 33.29
CA LYS A 253 24.56 -27.65 33.05
C LYS A 253 25.51 -27.39 34.23
N HIS A 254 25.28 -26.36 35.04
CA HIS A 254 26.11 -26.05 36.21
C HIS A 254 25.68 -26.83 37.48
N LYS A 255 24.45 -27.36 37.51
CA LYS A 255 23.91 -28.10 38.67
C LYS A 255 24.02 -29.63 38.58
N GLY A 256 24.49 -30.17 37.46
CA GLY A 256 24.75 -31.60 37.26
C GLY A 256 26.22 -31.84 36.99
#